data_AF-A0A835I6Q2-F1
#
_entry.id   AF-A0A835I6Q2-F1
#
_cell.length_a   1.000
_cell.length_b   1.000
_cell.length_c   1.000
_cell.angle_alpha   90.00
_cell.angle_beta   90.00
_cell.angle_gamma   90.00
#
_symmetry.space_group_name_H-M   'P 1'
#
loop_
_entity.id
_entity.type
_entity.pdbx_description
1 polymer ?
#
loop_
_entity_poly.entity_id
_entity_poly.type
_entity_poly.pdbx_seq_one_letter_code
_entity_poly.pdbx_strand_id
1 'polypeptide(L)'
;MGNEELLVVIGGGAAGVYGAIRAKTVAPHLSVLVIEKGKFLSKVKISGGGRCNVTNGHYMEETVLADNYPQGYKELRGSFFSMHGPMDTMSWFSDHEVPLKTEDDGRVFPVSNSLSSIIDCLMLEAKSSGGTLFNIKNHVYLNT
;
A
#
# COMPACT_ATOMS: atom_id res chain seq x y z
N MET A 1 -27.93 -11.68 -15.15
CA MET A 1 -26.71 -10.87 -15.01
C MET A 1 -26.66 -10.47 -13.55
N GLY A 2 -25.77 -11.07 -12.77
CA GLY A 2 -25.65 -10.73 -11.34
C GLY A 2 -25.17 -9.28 -11.21
N ASN A 3 -25.61 -8.58 -10.17
CA ASN A 3 -25.03 -7.28 -9.83
C ASN A 3 -23.52 -7.46 -9.68
N GLU A 4 -22.72 -6.81 -10.52
CA GLU A 4 -21.29 -6.70 -10.26
C GLU A 4 -21.10 -5.84 -9.02
N GLU A 5 -20.58 -6.43 -7.96
CA GLU A 5 -20.26 -5.71 -6.74
C GLU A 5 -19.09 -4.76 -6.99
N LEU A 6 -19.25 -3.50 -6.63
CA LEU A 6 -18.26 -2.45 -6.81
C LEU A 6 -17.76 -1.96 -5.44
N LEU A 7 -16.46 -2.11 -5.21
CA LEU A 7 -15.76 -1.47 -4.11
C LEU A 7 -15.20 -0.12 -4.58
N VAL A 8 -15.68 0.96 -3.96
CA VAL A 8 -15.15 2.30 -4.20
C VAL A 8 -14.22 2.69 -3.06
N VAL A 9 -12.96 2.97 -3.39
CA VAL A 9 -11.93 3.45 -2.46
C VAL A 9 -11.73 4.95 -2.66
N ILE A 10 -11.92 5.74 -1.60
CA ILE A 10 -11.73 7.19 -1.66
C ILE A 10 -10.35 7.53 -1.07
N GLY A 11 -9.45 7.99 -1.94
CA GLY A 11 -8.07 8.35 -1.63
C GLY A 11 -7.06 7.44 -2.32
N GLY A 12 -6.21 8.04 -3.16
CA GLY A 12 -5.14 7.38 -3.91
C GLY A 12 -3.78 7.43 -3.20
N GLY A 13 -3.77 7.44 -1.87
CA GLY A 13 -2.55 7.30 -1.07
C GLY A 13 -2.10 5.84 -0.95
N ALA A 14 -1.05 5.59 -0.16
CA ALA A 14 -0.51 4.23 0.03
C ALA A 14 -1.61 3.24 0.46
N ALA A 15 -2.37 3.56 1.51
CA ALA A 15 -3.44 2.70 2.02
C ALA A 15 -4.53 2.40 0.98
N GLY A 16 -4.98 3.41 0.22
CA GLY A 16 -6.06 3.23 -0.74
C GLY A 16 -5.64 2.42 -1.97
N VAL A 17 -4.45 2.71 -2.52
CA VAL A 17 -3.92 1.95 -3.67
C VAL A 17 -3.59 0.51 -3.25
N TYR A 18 -2.87 0.33 -2.14
CA TYR A 18 -2.51 -1.00 -1.66
C TYR A 18 -3.74 -1.83 -1.26
N GLY A 19 -4.71 -1.22 -0.57
CA GLY A 19 -5.96 -1.87 -0.21
C GLY A 19 -6.77 -2.31 -1.43
N ALA A 20 -6.80 -1.51 -2.50
CA ALA A 20 -7.47 -1.87 -3.75
C ALA A 20 -6.81 -3.08 -4.44
N ILE A 21 -5.48 -3.11 -4.52
CA ILE A 21 -4.73 -4.25 -5.05
C ILE A 21 -5.02 -5.50 -4.21
N ARG A 22 -4.98 -5.37 -2.88
CA ARG A 22 -5.26 -6.49 -1.98
C ARG A 22 -6.69 -7.00 -2.15
N ALA A 23 -7.67 -6.11 -2.29
CA ALA A 23 -9.06 -6.47 -2.54
C ALA A 23 -9.21 -7.31 -3.83
N LYS A 24 -8.55 -6.90 -4.93
CA LYS A 24 -8.51 -7.70 -6.16
C LYS A 24 -7.77 -9.02 -6.01
N THR A 25 -6.73 -9.07 -5.19
CA THR A 25 -5.99 -10.30 -4.90
C THR A 25 -6.86 -11.33 -4.18
N VAL A 26 -7.63 -10.91 -3.17
CA VAL A 26 -8.48 -11.81 -2.37
C VAL A 26 -9.84 -12.09 -3.02
N ALA A 27 -10.34 -11.15 -3.83
CA ALA A 27 -11.61 -11.26 -4.55
C ALA A 27 -11.43 -10.82 -6.03
N PRO A 28 -10.89 -11.69 -6.90
CA PRO A 28 -10.59 -11.32 -8.29
C PRO A 28 -11.80 -10.87 -9.12
N HIS A 29 -13.00 -11.32 -8.75
CA HIS A 29 -14.26 -10.95 -9.41
C HIS A 29 -14.79 -9.57 -9.01
N LEU A 30 -14.26 -8.98 -7.93
CA LEU A 30 -14.72 -7.69 -7.44
C LEU A 30 -14.29 -6.57 -8.39
N SER A 31 -15.22 -5.70 -8.78
CA SER A 31 -14.88 -4.46 -9.46
C SER A 31 -14.37 -3.47 -8.43
N VAL A 32 -13.20 -2.86 -8.67
CA VAL A 32 -12.57 -1.94 -7.71
C VAL A 32 -12.25 -0.63 -8.40
N LEU A 33 -12.71 0.49 -7.82
CA LEU A 33 -12.48 1.85 -8.29
C LEU A 33 -11.80 2.67 -7.20
N VAL A 34 -10.60 3.18 -7.46
CA VAL A 34 -9.91 4.12 -6.57
C VAL A 34 -10.07 5.54 -7.09
N ILE A 35 -10.60 6.44 -6.26
CA ILE A 35 -10.83 7.83 -6.60
C ILE A 35 -9.84 8.72 -5.85
N GLU A 36 -9.08 9.55 -6.57
CA GLU A 36 -8.16 10.53 -6.00
C GLU A 36 -8.43 11.94 -6.53
N LYS A 37 -8.35 12.94 -5.65
CA LYS A 37 -8.53 14.36 -6.00
C LYS A 37 -7.27 14.94 -6.67
N GLY A 38 -6.09 14.65 -6.13
CA GLY A 38 -4.79 15.12 -6.56
C GLY A 38 -4.05 14.09 -7.40
N LYS A 39 -2.73 13.97 -7.25
CA LYS A 39 -1.96 12.89 -7.90
C LYS A 39 -1.94 11.66 -6.99
N PHE A 40 -2.16 10.48 -7.56
CA PHE A 40 -1.95 9.21 -6.87
C PHE A 40 -0.55 9.14 -6.26
N LEU A 41 -0.47 8.55 -5.07
CA LEU A 41 0.75 8.30 -4.30
C LEU A 41 1.60 9.58 -4.05
N SER A 42 0.99 10.77 -4.10
CA SER A 42 1.70 12.05 -3.95
C SER A 42 2.48 12.19 -2.65
N LYS A 43 1.95 11.67 -1.52
CA LYS A 43 2.68 11.64 -0.25
C LYS A 43 3.80 10.59 -0.21
N VAL A 44 3.63 9.47 -0.92
CA VAL A 44 4.67 8.45 -1.06
C VAL A 44 5.88 9.03 -1.81
N LYS A 45 5.62 9.87 -2.84
CA LYS A 45 6.65 10.58 -3.64
C LYS A 45 7.60 11.47 -2.85
N ILE A 46 7.24 11.86 -1.64
CA ILE A 46 8.07 12.74 -0.79
C ILE A 46 8.51 12.06 0.50
N SER A 47 8.20 10.77 0.67
CA SER A 47 8.48 10.03 1.91
C SER A 47 9.95 9.55 1.98
N GLY A 48 10.49 9.47 3.20
CA GLY A 48 11.82 8.89 3.44
C GLY A 48 12.98 9.59 2.73
N GLY A 49 12.88 10.90 2.49
CA GLY A 49 13.90 11.65 1.75
C GLY A 49 14.06 11.22 0.29
N GLY A 50 12.99 10.70 -0.31
CA GLY A 50 12.99 10.20 -1.68
C GLY A 50 13.27 8.70 -1.82
N ARG A 51 13.43 7.99 -0.69
CA ARG A 51 13.69 6.54 -0.65
C ARG A 51 12.46 5.71 -0.32
N CYS A 52 11.43 6.34 0.25
CA CYS A 52 10.24 5.70 0.82
C CYS A 52 10.54 4.77 2.00
N ASN A 53 10.26 5.24 3.23
CA ASN A 53 10.23 4.37 4.41
C ASN A 53 8.91 3.57 4.37
N VAL A 54 8.98 2.33 3.90
CA VAL A 54 7.82 1.52 3.49
C VAL A 54 7.05 0.99 4.70
N THR A 55 7.77 0.49 5.70
CA THR A 55 7.21 -0.12 6.90
C THR A 55 8.27 -0.12 8.01
N ASN A 56 8.11 -0.94 9.05
CA ASN A 56 9.02 -1.02 10.17
C ASN A 56 9.50 -2.47 10.42
N GLY A 57 10.77 -2.62 10.81
CA GLY A 57 11.45 -3.90 11.03
C GLY A 57 11.07 -4.59 12.34
N HIS A 58 10.32 -3.95 13.23
CA HIS A 58 9.73 -4.58 14.43
C HIS A 58 8.53 -5.44 14.04
N TYR A 59 8.77 -6.51 13.28
CA TYR A 59 7.74 -7.40 12.73
C TYR A 59 7.47 -8.65 13.59
N MET A 60 8.25 -8.90 14.64
CA MET A 60 8.01 -9.96 15.64
C MET A 60 7.46 -9.41 16.96
N GLU A 61 7.58 -8.10 17.18
CA GLU A 61 7.29 -7.45 18.46
C GLU A 61 6.19 -6.40 18.27
N GLU A 62 4.93 -6.86 18.23
CA GLU A 62 3.75 -6.01 18.03
C GLU A 62 3.65 -4.86 19.04
N THR A 63 4.11 -5.08 20.28
CA THR A 63 4.11 -4.08 21.35
C THR A 63 5.08 -2.93 21.06
N VAL A 64 6.29 -3.25 20.57
CA VAL A 64 7.32 -2.24 20.24
C VAL A 64 6.82 -1.35 19.12
N LEU A 65 6.18 -1.94 18.11
CA LEU A 65 5.55 -1.15 17.05
C LEU A 65 4.40 -0.30 17.61
N ALA A 66 3.46 -0.91 18.34
CA ALA A 66 2.26 -0.25 18.84
C ALA A 66 2.56 0.91 19.81
N ASP A 67 3.61 0.83 20.63
CA ASP A 67 4.04 1.88 21.56
C ASP A 67 4.34 3.22 20.84
N ASN A 68 4.73 3.16 19.57
CA ASN A 68 4.96 4.34 18.74
C ASN A 68 3.67 4.96 18.16
N TYR A 69 2.51 4.34 18.42
CA TYR A 69 1.20 4.78 17.93
C TYR A 69 0.15 4.81 19.06
N PRO A 70 0.23 5.76 20.02
CA PRO A 70 -0.67 5.79 21.18
C PRO A 70 -2.16 5.79 20.84
N GLN A 71 -2.54 6.44 19.73
CA GLN A 71 -3.93 6.51 19.28
C GLN A 71 -4.41 5.21 18.59
N GLY A 72 -3.50 4.41 18.03
CA GLY A 72 -3.80 3.17 17.32
C GLY A 72 -3.25 1.91 18.01
N TYR A 73 -2.89 2.03 19.29
CA TYR A 73 -2.15 1.02 20.04
C TYR A 73 -2.87 -0.33 20.04
N LYS A 74 -4.19 -0.30 20.31
CA LYS A 74 -5.00 -1.51 20.44
C LYS A 74 -5.14 -2.22 19.09
N GLU A 75 -5.36 -1.47 18.02
CA GLU A 75 -5.54 -1.98 16.67
C GLU A 75 -4.23 -2.56 16.12
N LEU A 76 -3.10 -1.88 16.38
CA LEU A 76 -1.77 -2.32 15.98
C LEU A 76 -1.25 -3.49 16.79
N ARG A 77 -1.66 -3.68 18.05
CA ARG A 77 -1.40 -4.93 18.78
C ARG A 77 -2.29 -6.09 18.33
N GLY A 78 -3.49 -5.80 17.86
CA GLY A 78 -4.51 -6.81 17.57
C GLY A 78 -4.59 -7.16 16.09
N SER A 79 -5.67 -6.71 15.47
CA SER A 79 -6.09 -7.13 14.13
C SER A 79 -5.14 -6.73 13.03
N PHE A 80 -4.45 -5.58 13.13
CA PHE A 80 -3.56 -5.14 12.06
C PHE A 80 -2.31 -6.01 11.98
N PHE A 81 -1.68 -6.31 13.12
CA PHE A 81 -0.49 -7.15 13.14
C PHE A 81 -0.76 -8.59 12.74
N SER A 82 -1.91 -9.14 13.18
CA SER A 82 -2.27 -10.54 12.93
C SER A 82 -2.85 -10.81 11.54
N MET A 83 -3.50 -9.82 10.90
CA MET A 83 -4.06 -10.01 9.55
C MET A 83 -3.13 -9.53 8.42
N HIS A 84 -2.42 -8.41 8.62
CA HIS A 84 -1.51 -7.85 7.63
C HIS A 84 -0.51 -6.89 8.28
N GLY A 85 0.53 -7.46 8.87
CA GLY A 85 1.56 -6.75 9.61
C GLY A 85 2.75 -6.31 8.73
N PRO A 86 3.82 -5.78 9.36
CA PRO A 86 5.00 -5.34 8.63
C PRO A 86 5.67 -6.44 7.81
N MET A 87 5.73 -7.67 8.31
CA MET A 87 6.29 -8.81 7.57
C MET A 87 5.51 -9.09 6.29
N ASP A 88 4.18 -9.07 6.34
CA ASP A 88 3.34 -9.29 5.16
C ASP A 88 3.57 -8.22 4.09
N THR A 89 3.74 -6.96 4.52
CA THR A 89 4.11 -5.86 3.62
C THR A 89 5.48 -6.10 2.98
N MET A 90 6.49 -6.51 3.78
CA MET A 90 7.84 -6.77 3.28
C MET A 90 7.89 -7.93 2.29
N SER A 91 7.20 -9.03 2.61
CA SER A 91 7.07 -10.19 1.73
C SER A 91 6.36 -9.82 0.44
N TRP A 92 5.24 -9.08 0.53
CA TRP A 92 4.49 -8.67 -0.65
C TRP A 92 5.35 -7.86 -1.62
N PHE A 93 6.10 -6.86 -1.16
CA PHE A 93 6.98 -6.11 -2.05
C PHE A 93 8.10 -6.97 -2.64
N SER A 94 8.65 -7.89 -1.86
CA SER A 94 9.70 -8.81 -2.33
C SER A 94 9.19 -9.77 -3.41
N ASP A 95 7.96 -10.26 -3.26
CA ASP A 95 7.29 -11.12 -4.25
C ASP A 95 6.98 -10.39 -5.56
N HIS A 96 6.90 -9.05 -5.52
CA HIS A 96 6.71 -8.17 -6.68
C HIS A 96 8.02 -7.49 -7.11
N GLU A 97 9.15 -8.18 -6.92
CA GLU A 97 10.48 -7.79 -7.40
C GLU A 97 11.03 -6.48 -6.81
N VAL A 98 10.51 -6.02 -5.67
CA VAL A 98 11.02 -4.87 -4.92
C VAL A 98 11.53 -5.32 -3.56
N PRO A 99 12.74 -5.92 -3.49
CA PRO A 99 13.30 -6.36 -2.23
C PRO A 99 13.50 -5.16 -1.28
N LEU A 100 13.19 -5.39 -0.01
CA LEU A 100 13.33 -4.38 1.05
C LEU A 100 14.49 -4.74 1.99
N LYS A 101 15.07 -3.71 2.60
CA LYS A 101 16.10 -3.81 3.64
C LYS A 101 15.68 -3.04 4.88
N THR A 102 16.09 -3.54 6.02
CA THR A 102 15.89 -2.90 7.32
C THR A 102 17.19 -2.22 7.73
N GLU A 103 17.12 -0.96 8.15
CA GLU A 103 18.25 -0.23 8.74
C GLU A 103 18.30 -0.44 10.27
N ASP A 104 19.43 -0.08 10.90
CA ASP A 104 19.67 -0.32 12.34
C ASP A 104 18.63 0.34 13.26
N ASP A 105 17.96 1.39 12.79
CA ASP A 105 16.89 2.09 13.51
C ASP A 105 15.49 1.51 13.26
N GLY A 106 15.41 0.35 12.61
CA GLY A 106 14.17 -0.37 12.33
C GLY A 106 13.38 0.19 11.15
N ARG A 107 13.83 1.24 10.46
CA ARG A 107 13.17 1.71 9.23
C ARG A 107 13.40 0.74 8.08
N VAL A 108 12.41 0.61 7.20
CA VAL A 108 12.47 -0.31 6.07
C VAL A 108 12.40 0.46 4.76
N PHE A 109 13.39 0.25 3.90
CA PHE A 109 13.52 0.93 2.60
C PHE A 109 13.65 -0.10 1.48
N PRO A 110 13.30 0.25 0.22
CA PRO A 110 13.69 -0.56 -0.92
C PRO A 110 15.22 -0.65 -1.00
N VAL A 111 15.75 -1.81 -1.40
CA VAL A 111 17.19 -2.02 -1.59
C VAL A 111 17.77 -0.99 -2.57
N SER A 112 17.00 -0.63 -3.60
CA SER A 112 17.33 0.40 -4.59
C SER A 112 17.52 1.81 -4.01
N ASN A 113 17.07 2.07 -2.78
CA ASN A 113 16.95 3.40 -2.17
C ASN A 113 16.11 4.37 -3.01
N SER A 114 15.19 3.89 -3.83
CA SER A 114 14.39 4.73 -4.71
C SER A 114 12.90 4.60 -4.40
N LEU A 115 12.24 5.74 -4.13
CA LEU A 115 10.78 5.80 -4.04
C LEU A 115 10.11 5.33 -5.34
N SER A 116 10.79 5.46 -6.48
CA SER A 116 10.21 5.09 -7.78
C SER A 116 9.96 3.59 -7.83
N SER A 117 10.85 2.77 -7.27
CA SER A 117 10.65 1.32 -7.17
C SER A 117 9.33 0.96 -6.48
N ILE A 118 8.98 1.68 -5.42
CA ILE A 118 7.73 1.46 -4.67
C ILE A 118 6.52 1.95 -5.47
N ILE A 119 6.61 3.14 -6.06
CA ILE A 119 5.49 3.74 -6.81
C ILE A 119 5.21 2.96 -8.09
N ASP A 120 6.25 2.62 -8.84
CA ASP A 120 6.10 1.93 -10.11
C ASP A 120 5.53 0.52 -9.88
N CYS A 121 5.98 -0.18 -8.84
CA CYS A 121 5.38 -1.44 -8.39
C CYS A 121 3.89 -1.29 -8.06
N LEU A 122 3.51 -0.34 -7.18
CA LEU A 122 2.10 -0.15 -6.82
C LEU A 122 1.22 0.27 -8.01
N MET A 123 1.73 1.10 -8.90
CA MET A 123 0.98 1.53 -10.09
C MET A 123 0.86 0.40 -11.12
N LEU A 124 1.91 -0.42 -11.27
CA LEU A 124 1.89 -1.60 -12.13
C LEU A 124 0.90 -2.62 -11.59
N GLU A 125 0.93 -2.94 -10.29
CA GLU A 125 0.03 -3.91 -9.68
C GLU A 125 -1.43 -3.45 -9.66
N ALA A 126 -1.68 -2.17 -9.39
CA ALA A 126 -3.03 -1.61 -9.54
C ALA A 126 -3.55 -1.79 -10.98
N LYS A 127 -2.66 -1.68 -11.98
CA LYS A 127 -2.99 -1.90 -13.38
C LYS A 127 -3.21 -3.38 -13.71
N SER A 128 -2.25 -4.23 -13.39
CA SER A 128 -2.28 -5.67 -13.70
C SER A 128 -3.42 -6.40 -13.03
N SER A 129 -3.84 -5.97 -11.83
CA SER A 129 -4.98 -6.53 -11.12
C SER A 129 -6.34 -6.15 -11.73
N GLY A 130 -6.40 -5.24 -12.70
CA GLY A 130 -7.64 -4.74 -13.31
C GLY A 130 -8.43 -3.77 -12.42
N GLY A 131 -7.77 -3.14 -11.44
CA GLY A 131 -8.38 -2.11 -10.60
C GLY A 131 -8.37 -0.74 -11.29
N THR A 132 -9.53 -0.09 -11.41
CA THR A 132 -9.61 1.21 -12.10
C THR A 132 -9.13 2.35 -11.20
N LEU A 133 -8.24 3.21 -11.72
CA LEU A 133 -7.79 4.42 -11.02
C LEU A 133 -8.39 5.67 -11.68
N PHE A 134 -9.17 6.42 -10.91
CA PHE A 134 -9.86 7.63 -11.38
C PHE A 134 -9.35 8.90 -10.68
N ASN A 135 -9.00 9.90 -11.49
CA ASN A 135 -8.56 11.20 -11.01
C ASN A 135 -9.62 12.28 -11.23
N ILE A 136 -10.14 12.86 -10.14
CA ILE A 136 -11.22 13.86 -10.21
C ILE A 136 -10.78 15.12 -10.95
N LYS A 137 -9.57 15.64 -10.69
CA LYS A 137 -9.13 16.95 -11.23
C LYS A 137 -8.78 16.90 -12.70
N ASN A 138 -8.26 15.76 -13.17
CA ASN A 138 -7.80 15.64 -14.54
C ASN A 138 -8.81 14.90 -15.44
N HIS A 139 -9.95 14.43 -14.88
CA HIS A 139 -10.88 13.51 -15.55
C HIS A 139 -10.17 12.34 -16.23
N VAL A 140 -9.03 11.91 -15.69
CA VAL A 140 -8.23 10.82 -16.25
C VAL A 140 -8.79 9.54 -15.71
N TYR A 141 -9.35 8.75 -16.62
CA TYR A 141 -9.56 7.33 -16.46
C TYR A 141 -8.27 6.65 -16.88
N LEU A 142 -7.54 6.11 -15.91
CA LEU A 142 -6.66 5.00 -16.24
C LEU A 142 -7.58 3.78 -16.28
N ASN A 143 -8.17 3.52 -17.46
CA ASN A 143 -8.64 2.17 -17.76
C ASN A 143 -7.39 1.30 -17.72
N THR A 144 -7.30 0.53 -16.65
CA THR A 144 -6.24 -0.44 -16.41
C THR A 144 -6.46 -1.68 -17.24
#